data_AF-A0A3B0W2W7-F1
#
_entry.id   AF-A0A3B0W2W7-F1
#
_cell.length_a   1.000
_cell.length_b   1.000
_cell.length_c   1.000
_cell.angle_alpha   90.00
_cell.angle_beta   90.00
_cell.angle_gamma   90.00
#
_symmetry.space_group_name_H-M   'P 1'
#
loop_
_entity.id
_entity.type
_entity.pdbx_description
1 polymer ?
#
loop_
_entity_poly.entity_id
_entity_poly.type
_entity_poly.pdbx_seq_one_letter_code
_entity_poly.pdbx_strand_id
1 'polypeptide(L)'
;MAVQLDENIQYVDPSSGELLVNGYIYIGTAGLEASGNTIPIYSSRALTTQLANPQRTGADGRALNKIWISGKYSLRVADSANVQKIDDRDLGESGTSIATIGLSNVQGTNAITATSSPVLLSLTDKQAYIFKSVAANTAAVTLKIDSFTAYPVKKKGEELVDGDIQDQIVKVVWNSSNSEFELINATTTRIKSAVPELVLEETDAAANNRIWGLIAEAEQLRLRVGNDAESSYVNALEIDRTANVIDLINLLSTALQLNGVAIPTISSADELTNKTIPIDDDNLTIQNNTDETKKLQFQCSEITTGTTRILTVPDQSGIIALRGTEDNDTTGSISLEVETGDMVMVVFEAGVTLATPPAKAQLSLSGSDPGGTIIGWGQSIYVNDTGLYYINGTSIFLATGSGTFTRNLNTSAAGTPTWSGHSIYGRVVKGA
;
A
#
# COMPACT_ATOMS: atom_id res chain seq x y z
N MET A 1 -33.59 42.53 13.08
CA MET A 1 -32.89 43.09 14.26
C MET A 1 -32.41 44.51 13.92
N ALA A 2 -32.29 45.41 14.90
CA ALA A 2 -31.72 46.74 14.68
C ALA A 2 -30.20 46.62 14.54
N VAL A 3 -29.65 47.18 13.46
CA VAL A 3 -28.20 47.27 13.20
C VAL A 3 -27.71 48.60 13.79
N GLN A 4 -26.61 48.56 14.54
CA GLN A 4 -25.93 49.75 15.03
C GLN A 4 -24.90 50.19 13.98
N LEU A 5 -24.98 51.43 13.53
CA LEU A 5 -23.83 52.07 12.89
C LEU A 5 -22.87 52.43 14.02
N ASP A 6 -21.70 51.79 14.07
CA ASP A 6 -20.75 51.98 15.17
C ASP A 6 -20.31 53.44 15.24
N GLU A 7 -20.64 54.12 16.34
CA GLU A 7 -20.22 55.50 16.60
C GLU A 7 -18.70 55.66 16.65
N ASN A 8 -17.95 54.55 16.75
CA ASN A 8 -16.51 54.58 16.77
C ASN A 8 -15.85 54.58 15.38
N ILE A 9 -16.63 54.46 14.32
CA ILE A 9 -16.10 54.50 12.95
C ILE A 9 -15.79 55.95 12.58
N GLN A 10 -14.53 56.21 12.24
CA GLN A 10 -14.11 57.46 11.60
C GLN A 10 -14.31 57.34 10.10
N TYR A 11 -15.07 58.27 9.53
CA TYR A 11 -15.22 58.37 8.09
C TYR A 11 -14.09 59.24 7.54
N VAL A 12 -13.35 58.65 6.60
CA VAL A 12 -12.19 59.24 5.94
C VAL A 12 -12.47 59.30 4.45
N ASP A 13 -12.06 60.38 3.78
CA ASP A 13 -12.10 60.45 2.32
C ASP A 13 -11.14 59.39 1.74
N PRO A 14 -11.62 58.40 0.98
CA PRO A 14 -10.76 57.35 0.44
C PRO A 14 -9.70 57.88 -0.54
N SER A 15 -9.90 59.07 -1.11
CA SER A 15 -8.96 59.67 -2.08
C SER A 15 -7.85 60.48 -1.41
N SER A 16 -8.16 61.24 -0.35
CA SER A 16 -7.19 62.12 0.32
C SER A 16 -6.66 61.57 1.64
N GLY A 17 -7.34 60.62 2.26
CA GLY A 17 -7.02 60.14 3.61
C GLY A 17 -7.41 61.12 4.72
N GLU A 18 -8.08 62.23 4.41
CA GLU A 18 -8.52 63.22 5.39
C GLU A 18 -9.84 62.82 6.06
N LEU A 19 -10.01 63.20 7.33
CA LEU A 19 -11.26 63.00 8.06
C LEU A 19 -12.39 63.80 7.38
N LEU A 20 -13.56 63.16 7.20
CA LEU A 20 -14.76 63.82 6.70
C LEU A 20 -15.41 64.63 7.82
N VAL A 21 -14.81 65.78 8.16
CA VAL A 21 -15.27 66.68 9.22
C VAL A 21 -16.49 67.48 8.77
N ASN A 22 -17.51 67.59 9.64
CA ASN A 22 -18.74 68.34 9.37
C ASN A 22 -19.51 67.88 8.12
N GLY A 23 -19.26 66.65 7.65
CA GLY A 23 -19.93 66.01 6.53
C GLY A 23 -21.34 65.52 6.86
N TYR A 24 -21.90 64.74 5.94
CA TYR A 24 -23.25 64.19 6.00
C TYR A 24 -23.24 62.67 5.88
N ILE A 25 -23.99 61.99 6.74
CA ILE A 25 -24.23 60.55 6.71
C ILE A 25 -25.70 60.34 6.34
N TYR A 26 -25.93 59.79 5.15
CA TYR A 26 -27.25 59.39 4.65
C TYR A 26 -27.43 57.89 4.83
N ILE A 27 -28.59 57.52 5.38
CA ILE A 27 -29.01 56.12 5.48
C ILE A 27 -30.27 55.94 4.64
N GLY A 28 -30.25 55.04 3.67
CA GLY A 28 -31.38 54.84 2.76
C GLY A 28 -31.79 53.40 2.58
N THR A 29 -32.82 53.20 1.77
CA THR A 29 -33.32 51.89 1.37
C THR A 29 -32.22 51.10 0.68
N ALA A 30 -31.96 49.87 1.15
CA ALA A 30 -30.94 49.00 0.58
C ALA A 30 -31.09 48.83 -0.95
N GLY A 31 -29.95 48.83 -1.64
CA GLY A 31 -29.83 48.75 -3.10
C GLY A 31 -30.04 50.08 -3.84
N LEU A 32 -30.43 51.17 -3.15
CA LEU A 32 -30.73 52.46 -3.77
C LEU A 32 -29.78 53.56 -3.26
N GLU A 33 -29.69 54.66 -4.00
CA GLU A 33 -28.95 55.85 -3.58
C GLU A 33 -29.52 56.45 -2.29
N ALA A 34 -28.71 56.45 -1.22
CA ALA A 34 -29.19 56.73 0.13
C ALA A 34 -29.71 58.17 0.30
N SER A 35 -29.13 59.15 -0.39
CA SER A 35 -29.55 60.56 -0.28
C SER A 35 -30.92 60.86 -0.90
N GLY A 36 -31.38 60.02 -1.84
CA GLY A 36 -32.69 60.16 -2.48
C GLY A 36 -33.77 59.25 -1.89
N ASN A 37 -33.38 58.27 -1.08
CA ASN A 37 -34.24 57.20 -0.59
C ASN A 37 -34.05 56.99 0.92
N THR A 38 -34.09 58.07 1.71
CA THR A 38 -33.79 58.00 3.14
C THR A 38 -34.81 57.17 3.90
N ILE A 39 -34.34 56.44 4.92
CA ILE A 39 -35.18 55.66 5.84
C ILE A 39 -35.12 56.23 7.27
N PRO A 40 -36.12 55.94 8.12
CA PRO A 40 -36.05 56.31 9.53
C PRO A 40 -34.84 55.69 10.22
N ILE A 41 -34.16 56.51 11.03
CA ILE A 41 -33.04 56.10 11.89
C ILE A 41 -33.29 56.56 13.32
N TYR A 42 -32.70 55.89 14.30
CA TYR A 42 -33.08 56.04 15.71
C TYR A 42 -31.88 56.18 16.63
N SER A 43 -32.06 56.83 17.78
CA SER A 43 -31.00 56.98 18.79
C SER A 43 -30.85 55.80 19.74
N SER A 44 -31.78 54.83 19.70
CA SER A 44 -31.79 53.65 20.57
C SER A 44 -32.07 52.36 19.80
N ARG A 45 -31.56 51.23 20.31
CA ARG A 45 -31.77 49.88 19.75
C ARG A 45 -33.25 49.49 19.68
N ALA A 46 -34.07 50.04 20.56
CA ALA A 46 -35.51 49.80 20.61
C ALA A 46 -36.28 50.51 19.49
N LEU A 47 -35.62 51.36 18.69
CA LEU A 47 -36.19 52.09 17.57
C LEU A 47 -37.34 53.03 17.98
N THR A 48 -37.22 53.68 19.14
CA THR A 48 -38.30 54.50 19.72
C THR A 48 -38.16 56.00 19.46
N THR A 49 -36.94 56.51 19.38
CA THR A 49 -36.66 57.95 19.24
C THR A 49 -35.99 58.19 17.89
N GLN A 50 -36.77 58.67 16.93
CA GLN A 50 -36.29 58.92 15.57
C GLN A 50 -35.33 60.12 15.52
N LEU A 51 -34.25 59.99 14.75
CA LEU A 51 -33.28 61.03 14.43
C LEU A 51 -33.52 61.58 13.02
N ALA A 52 -33.05 62.80 12.77
CA ALA A 52 -33.05 63.38 11.42
C ALA A 52 -32.14 62.60 10.47
N ASN A 53 -32.47 62.50 9.19
CA ASN A 53 -31.62 61.86 8.18
C ASN A 53 -31.47 62.85 7.00
N PRO A 54 -30.25 63.36 6.72
CA PRO A 54 -28.94 62.89 7.16
C PRO A 54 -28.52 63.27 8.59
N GLN A 55 -27.54 62.54 9.12
CA GLN A 55 -26.78 62.88 10.33
C GLN A 55 -25.48 63.61 9.97
N ARG A 56 -24.90 64.35 10.92
CA ARG A 56 -23.63 65.07 10.73
C ARG A 56 -22.47 64.30 11.33
N THR A 57 -21.27 64.47 10.76
CA THR A 57 -20.01 64.05 11.41
C THR A 57 -19.41 65.16 12.26
N GLY A 58 -18.72 64.80 13.34
CA GLY A 58 -17.99 65.70 14.23
C GLY A 58 -16.61 66.09 13.69
N ALA A 59 -15.85 66.82 14.52
CA ALA A 59 -14.48 67.25 14.23
C ALA A 59 -13.48 66.08 14.10
N ASP A 60 -13.85 64.90 14.59
CA ASP A 60 -13.10 63.66 14.55
C ASP A 60 -13.53 62.71 13.42
N GLY A 61 -14.43 63.16 12.52
CA GLY A 61 -14.96 62.38 11.41
C GLY A 61 -15.97 61.30 11.80
N ARG A 62 -16.45 61.26 13.06
CA ARG A 62 -17.41 60.27 13.56
C ARG A 62 -18.83 60.81 13.54
N ALA A 63 -19.85 59.94 13.56
CA ALA A 63 -21.24 60.38 13.67
C ALA A 63 -21.50 61.09 15.00
N LEU A 64 -22.21 62.23 14.99
CA LEU A 64 -22.52 62.98 16.22
C LEU A 64 -23.48 62.24 17.18
N ASN A 65 -24.30 61.34 16.63
CA ASN A 65 -25.25 60.54 17.39
C ASN A 65 -25.01 59.07 17.12
N LYS A 66 -25.38 58.24 18.10
CA LYS A 66 -25.51 56.79 17.91
C LYS A 66 -26.70 56.51 17.00
N ILE A 67 -26.48 55.78 15.90
CA ILE A 67 -27.49 55.53 14.88
C ILE A 67 -27.87 54.06 14.88
N TRP A 68 -29.15 53.78 15.10
CA TRP A 68 -29.76 52.46 14.98
C TRP A 68 -30.69 52.43 13.77
N ILE A 69 -30.57 51.38 12.97
CA ILE A 69 -31.25 51.23 11.68
C ILE A 69 -31.99 49.89 11.70
N SER A 70 -33.19 49.84 11.12
CA SER A 70 -33.95 48.60 11.00
C SER A 70 -33.60 47.87 9.70
N GLY A 71 -32.97 46.70 9.80
CA GLY A 71 -32.67 45.85 8.64
C GLY A 71 -31.50 46.34 7.78
N LYS A 72 -31.49 45.93 6.50
CA LYS A 72 -30.51 46.35 5.50
C LYS A 72 -30.70 47.82 5.13
N TYR A 73 -29.60 48.47 4.77
CA TYR A 73 -29.58 49.87 4.38
C TYR A 73 -28.48 50.15 3.37
N SER A 74 -28.64 51.27 2.66
CA SER A 74 -27.56 51.90 1.92
C SER A 74 -26.98 53.04 2.74
N LEU A 75 -25.67 53.22 2.71
CA LEU A 75 -24.91 54.27 3.38
C LEU A 75 -24.25 55.15 2.33
N ARG A 76 -24.52 56.44 2.41
CA ARG A 76 -23.70 57.45 1.71
C ARG A 76 -23.09 58.39 2.73
N VAL A 77 -21.78 58.61 2.63
CA VAL A 77 -21.08 59.64 3.40
C VAL A 77 -20.56 60.70 2.45
N ALA A 78 -20.88 61.96 2.74
CA ALA A 78 -20.49 63.13 1.96
C ALA A 78 -19.69 64.12 2.81
N ASP A 79 -18.85 64.92 2.17
CA ASP A 79 -18.09 65.98 2.84
C ASP A 79 -18.98 67.18 3.22
N SER A 80 -18.37 68.25 3.77
CA SER A 80 -19.08 69.45 4.21
C SER A 80 -19.74 70.24 3.06
N ALA A 81 -19.27 70.05 1.82
CA ALA A 81 -19.88 70.57 0.60
C ALA A 81 -20.95 69.62 0.01
N ASN A 82 -21.27 68.54 0.73
CA ASN A 82 -22.22 67.50 0.35
C ASN A 82 -21.81 66.68 -0.89
N VAL A 83 -20.51 66.66 -1.22
CA VAL A 83 -19.95 65.81 -2.27
C VAL A 83 -19.78 64.40 -1.74
N GLN A 84 -20.26 63.40 -2.47
CA GLN A 84 -20.16 61.99 -2.08
C GLN A 84 -18.72 61.52 -2.02
N LYS A 85 -18.36 60.81 -0.94
CA LYS A 85 -17.03 60.24 -0.70
C LYS A 85 -17.08 58.74 -0.47
N ILE A 86 -18.13 58.26 0.18
CA ILE A 86 -18.40 56.85 0.43
C ILE A 86 -19.82 56.56 -0.04
N ASP A 87 -19.99 55.47 -0.79
CA ASP A 87 -21.30 54.91 -1.15
C ASP A 87 -21.22 53.39 -1.03
N ASP A 88 -22.07 52.85 -0.18
CA ASP A 88 -22.23 51.42 0.01
C ASP A 88 -23.72 51.11 0.03
N ARG A 89 -24.18 50.34 -0.95
CA ARG A 89 -25.60 50.18 -1.19
C ARG A 89 -26.21 48.98 -0.49
N ASP A 90 -25.42 48.07 0.09
CA ASP A 90 -25.95 46.82 0.68
C ASP A 90 -25.31 46.49 2.03
N LEU A 91 -25.40 47.44 2.96
CA LEU A 91 -24.95 47.26 4.34
C LEU A 91 -26.05 46.73 5.25
N GLY A 92 -25.61 46.18 6.38
CA GLY A 92 -26.49 45.62 7.41
C GLY A 92 -26.84 44.15 7.18
N GLU A 93 -27.43 43.55 8.20
CA GLU A 93 -27.86 42.16 8.15
C GLU A 93 -29.23 42.05 7.45
N SER A 94 -29.40 41.07 6.55
CA SER A 94 -30.70 40.81 5.94
C SER A 94 -31.75 40.65 7.03
N GLY A 95 -32.91 41.31 6.88
CA GLY A 95 -34.05 41.12 7.78
C GLY A 95 -34.56 39.67 7.83
N THR A 96 -34.09 38.82 6.91
CA THR A 96 -34.34 37.37 6.84
C THR A 96 -33.38 36.54 7.71
N SER A 97 -32.43 37.17 8.41
CA SER A 97 -31.53 36.49 9.34
C SER A 97 -32.30 36.26 10.63
N ILE A 98 -33.12 35.22 10.60
CA ILE A 98 -33.86 34.78 11.77
C ILE A 98 -32.82 34.18 12.71
N ALA A 99 -32.74 34.69 13.94
CA ALA A 99 -31.72 34.28 14.90
C ALA A 99 -31.77 32.75 15.12
N THR A 100 -30.78 32.16 15.77
CA THR A 100 -30.99 30.86 16.43
C THR A 100 -31.10 31.12 17.92
N ILE A 101 -32.21 30.69 18.54
CA ILE A 101 -32.44 30.88 19.97
C ILE A 101 -31.98 29.63 20.72
N GLY A 102 -31.03 29.80 21.64
CA GLY A 102 -30.67 28.77 22.60
C GLY A 102 -31.74 28.60 23.66
N LEU A 103 -32.20 27.37 23.86
CA LEU A 103 -33.09 27.01 24.97
C LEU A 103 -32.30 26.35 26.10
N SER A 104 -32.73 26.62 27.33
CA SER A 104 -32.17 26.11 28.57
C SER A 104 -33.24 25.39 29.39
N ASN A 105 -32.87 24.85 30.55
CA ASN A 105 -33.77 24.09 31.44
C ASN A 105 -34.57 23.01 30.71
N VAL A 106 -33.91 22.30 29.79
CA VAL A 106 -34.54 21.24 28.98
C VAL A 106 -34.85 20.06 29.88
N GLN A 107 -36.10 19.60 29.85
CA GLN A 107 -36.59 18.45 30.61
C GLN A 107 -37.47 17.56 29.74
N GLY A 108 -37.62 16.30 30.13
CA GLY A 108 -38.46 15.33 29.43
C GLY A 108 -37.76 14.64 28.26
N THR A 109 -38.36 13.53 27.82
CA THR A 109 -37.84 12.67 26.74
C THR A 109 -38.69 12.78 25.48
N ASN A 110 -40.00 12.48 25.59
CA ASN A 110 -40.95 12.64 24.49
C ASN A 110 -41.78 13.93 24.63
N ALA A 111 -42.13 14.31 25.86
CA ALA A 111 -42.75 15.60 26.16
C ALA A 111 -41.69 16.58 26.66
N ILE A 112 -41.00 17.24 25.74
CA ILE A 112 -39.88 18.13 26.05
C ILE A 112 -40.40 19.49 26.49
N THR A 113 -39.90 19.99 27.61
CA THR A 113 -40.11 21.38 28.05
C THR A 113 -38.78 22.11 28.11
N ALA A 114 -38.72 23.36 27.67
CA ALA A 114 -37.53 24.18 27.73
C ALA A 114 -37.88 25.67 27.92
N THR A 115 -36.93 26.47 28.34
CA THR A 115 -37.09 27.92 28.54
C THR A 115 -36.13 28.69 27.64
N SER A 116 -36.54 29.85 27.11
CA SER A 116 -35.63 30.75 26.39
C SER A 116 -35.20 31.92 27.28
N SER A 117 -34.09 32.57 26.89
CA SER A 117 -33.69 33.85 27.47
C SER A 117 -33.32 34.81 26.33
N PRO A 118 -34.06 35.92 26.15
CA PRO A 118 -35.26 36.34 26.90
C PRO A 118 -36.47 35.41 26.69
N VAL A 119 -37.46 35.47 27.58
CA VAL A 119 -38.74 34.75 27.45
C VAL A 119 -39.44 35.20 26.17
N LEU A 120 -39.92 34.24 25.38
CA LEU A 120 -40.56 34.52 24.11
C LEU A 120 -41.99 35.02 24.30
N LEU A 121 -42.35 36.03 23.51
CA LEU A 121 -43.72 36.56 23.45
C LEU A 121 -44.51 35.98 22.27
N SER A 122 -43.82 35.45 21.25
CA SER A 122 -44.41 34.71 20.14
C SER A 122 -43.39 33.76 19.50
N LEU A 123 -43.86 32.76 18.76
CA LEU A 123 -43.02 31.94 17.90
C LEU A 123 -43.05 32.53 16.48
N THR A 124 -41.90 32.99 16.00
CA THR A 124 -41.75 33.57 14.65
C THR A 124 -41.57 32.45 13.62
N ASP A 125 -42.29 32.49 12.50
CA ASP A 125 -42.12 31.49 11.45
C ASP A 125 -40.67 31.39 10.99
N LYS A 126 -40.19 30.17 10.73
CA LYS A 126 -38.81 29.85 10.35
C LYS A 126 -37.73 30.19 11.40
N GLN A 127 -38.13 30.53 12.62
CA GLN A 127 -37.21 30.72 13.75
C GLN A 127 -36.60 29.40 14.19
N ALA A 128 -35.27 29.36 14.22
CA ALA A 128 -34.52 28.22 14.70
C ALA A 128 -34.36 28.27 16.22
N TYR A 129 -34.46 27.09 16.84
CA TYR A 129 -34.27 26.86 18.26
C TYR A 129 -33.28 25.71 18.44
N ILE A 130 -32.35 25.87 19.38
CA ILE A 130 -31.32 24.88 19.66
C ILE A 130 -31.32 24.53 21.15
N PHE A 131 -31.24 23.24 21.47
CA PHE A 131 -31.28 22.76 22.84
C PHE A 131 -30.55 21.43 22.97
N LYS A 132 -30.02 21.10 24.15
CA LYS A 132 -29.46 19.76 24.43
C LYS A 132 -30.59 18.88 24.95
N SER A 133 -30.92 17.80 24.25
CA SER A 133 -31.90 16.81 24.73
C SER A 133 -31.38 16.10 25.98
N VAL A 134 -32.29 15.65 26.83
CA VAL A 134 -31.95 14.95 28.09
C VAL A 134 -31.67 13.45 27.87
N ALA A 135 -32.35 12.85 26.90
CA ALA A 135 -32.25 11.43 26.56
C ALA A 135 -32.72 11.20 25.12
N ALA A 136 -32.56 9.97 24.63
CA ALA A 136 -33.14 9.56 23.36
C ALA A 136 -34.67 9.48 23.45
N ASN A 137 -35.39 9.99 22.45
CA ASN A 137 -36.85 9.85 22.41
C ASN A 137 -37.24 8.40 22.12
N THR A 138 -38.36 7.95 22.66
CA THR A 138 -38.88 6.57 22.48
C THR A 138 -40.19 6.51 21.69
N ALA A 139 -40.76 7.67 21.36
CA ALA A 139 -42.00 7.82 20.59
C ALA A 139 -42.05 9.24 19.98
N ALA A 140 -43.23 9.62 19.46
CA ALA A 140 -43.52 10.98 19.00
C ALA A 140 -43.16 12.03 20.06
N VAL A 141 -42.61 13.16 19.61
CA VAL A 141 -42.05 14.19 20.48
C VAL A 141 -42.87 15.47 20.37
N THR A 142 -43.08 16.14 21.50
CA THR A 142 -43.59 17.51 21.56
C THR A 142 -42.58 18.42 22.24
N LEU A 143 -42.48 19.68 21.80
CA LEU A 143 -41.67 20.72 22.43
C LEU A 143 -42.56 21.84 22.94
N LYS A 144 -42.44 22.14 24.24
CA LYS A 144 -43.02 23.30 24.90
C LYS A 144 -41.91 24.28 25.26
N ILE A 145 -41.97 25.49 24.72
CA ILE A 145 -41.05 26.58 25.07
C ILE A 145 -41.79 27.57 25.96
N ASP A 146 -41.22 27.93 27.10
CA ASP A 146 -41.80 28.89 28.06
C ASP A 146 -43.28 28.59 28.40
N SER A 147 -44.17 29.58 28.18
CA SER A 147 -45.61 29.50 28.47
C SER A 147 -46.47 29.10 27.27
N PHE A 148 -45.86 28.75 26.13
CA PHE A 148 -46.60 28.32 24.94
C PHE A 148 -47.20 26.92 25.15
N THR A 149 -48.16 26.58 24.30
CA THR A 149 -48.64 25.19 24.18
C THR A 149 -47.51 24.29 23.67
N ALA A 150 -47.55 23.00 24.03
CA ALA A 150 -46.63 22.02 23.46
C ALA A 150 -47.01 21.75 21.99
N TYR A 151 -46.05 21.81 21.08
CA TYR A 151 -46.26 21.53 19.66
C TYR A 151 -45.48 20.29 19.22
N PRO A 152 -45.96 19.52 18.24
CA PRO A 152 -45.25 18.35 17.75
C PRO A 152 -43.90 18.76 17.15
N VAL A 153 -42.89 17.92 17.37
CA VAL A 153 -41.62 17.97 16.65
C VAL A 153 -41.67 16.89 15.58
N LYS A 154 -41.44 17.26 14.32
CA LYS A 154 -41.52 16.36 13.18
C LYS A 154 -40.24 16.35 12.37
N LYS A 155 -39.99 15.27 11.66
CA LYS A 155 -38.85 15.11 10.74
C LYS A 155 -39.38 14.87 9.34
N LYS A 156 -39.18 15.84 8.44
CA LYS A 156 -39.71 15.81 7.07
C LYS A 156 -41.23 15.62 7.00
N GLY A 157 -41.97 16.26 7.92
CA GLY A 157 -43.44 16.19 8.00
C GLY A 157 -44.01 14.97 8.72
N GLU A 158 -43.19 13.99 9.09
CA GLU A 158 -43.60 12.79 9.84
C GLU A 158 -43.30 12.92 11.33
N GLU A 159 -44.08 12.23 12.17
CA GLU A 159 -43.84 12.12 13.60
C GLU A 159 -42.48 11.46 13.88
N LEU A 160 -41.78 11.91 14.93
CA LEU A 160 -40.53 11.27 15.34
C LEU A 160 -40.80 9.85 15.87
N VAL A 161 -39.89 8.93 15.55
CA VAL A 161 -39.88 7.56 16.08
C VAL A 161 -38.72 7.37 17.07
N ASP A 162 -38.70 6.22 17.76
CA ASP A 162 -37.64 5.86 18.71
C ASP A 162 -36.23 6.11 18.13
N GLY A 163 -35.42 6.87 18.87
CA GLY A 163 -34.03 7.18 18.54
C GLY A 163 -33.79 8.31 17.51
N ASP A 164 -34.82 9.00 17.01
CA ASP A 164 -34.66 10.14 16.09
C ASP A 164 -33.95 11.35 16.75
N ILE A 165 -34.21 11.57 18.03
CA ILE A 165 -33.43 12.42 18.93
C ILE A 165 -32.65 11.48 19.84
N GLN A 166 -31.33 11.64 19.91
CA GLN A 166 -30.45 10.97 20.89
C GLN A 166 -30.03 11.96 21.97
N ASP A 167 -29.14 11.60 22.91
CA ASP A 167 -28.51 12.55 23.83
C ASP A 167 -27.53 13.48 23.07
N GLN A 168 -28.07 14.49 22.40
CA GLN A 168 -27.32 15.37 21.49
C GLN A 168 -27.87 16.79 21.49
N ILE A 169 -27.14 17.70 20.84
CA ILE A 169 -27.66 19.01 20.54
C ILE A 169 -28.71 18.85 19.44
N VAL A 170 -29.92 19.34 19.68
CA VAL A 170 -31.09 19.31 18.80
C VAL A 170 -31.36 20.71 18.28
N LYS A 171 -31.52 20.84 16.96
CA LYS A 171 -31.94 22.05 16.27
C LYS A 171 -33.28 21.80 15.61
N VAL A 172 -34.26 22.64 15.93
CA VAL A 172 -35.59 22.64 15.31
C VAL A 172 -35.91 24.01 14.74
N VAL A 173 -36.83 24.08 13.79
CA VAL A 173 -37.36 25.32 13.23
C VAL A 173 -38.87 25.35 13.39
N TRP A 174 -39.41 26.49 13.83
CA TRP A 174 -40.86 26.67 13.90
C TRP A 174 -41.49 26.82 12.51
N ASN A 175 -42.56 26.07 12.26
CA ASN A 175 -43.43 26.21 11.10
C ASN A 175 -44.82 26.65 11.54
N SER A 176 -45.11 27.94 11.36
CA SER A 176 -46.36 28.55 11.79
C SER A 176 -47.59 28.06 11.00
N SER A 177 -47.40 27.60 9.75
CA SER A 177 -48.51 27.13 8.91
C SER A 177 -49.09 25.81 9.39
N ASN A 178 -48.22 24.93 9.92
CA ASN A 178 -48.62 23.61 10.43
C ASN A 178 -48.71 23.57 11.96
N SER A 179 -48.29 24.63 12.65
CA SER A 179 -48.17 24.66 14.11
C SER A 179 -47.29 23.52 14.66
N GLU A 180 -46.10 23.34 14.07
CA GLU A 180 -45.16 22.28 14.44
C GLU A 180 -43.71 22.77 14.38
N PHE A 181 -42.82 22.05 15.08
CA PHE A 181 -41.39 22.22 14.98
C PHE A 181 -40.82 21.19 13.99
N GLU A 182 -40.03 21.63 13.03
CA GLU A 182 -39.31 20.76 12.10
C GLU A 182 -37.89 20.50 12.62
N LEU A 183 -37.52 19.23 12.80
CA LEU A 183 -36.18 18.81 13.18
C LEU A 183 -35.21 19.02 12.02
N ILE A 184 -34.21 19.89 12.22
CA ILE A 184 -33.15 20.21 11.23
C ILE A 184 -31.77 19.86 11.77
N ASN A 185 -31.67 18.88 12.67
CA ASN A 185 -30.36 18.37 13.05
C ASN A 185 -29.60 17.90 11.81
N ALA A 186 -28.29 18.18 11.76
CA ALA A 186 -27.41 17.66 10.72
C ALA A 186 -27.29 16.14 10.89
N THR A 187 -28.31 15.42 10.44
CA THR A 187 -28.28 13.97 10.31
C THR A 187 -27.25 13.64 9.26
N THR A 188 -26.32 12.77 9.63
CA THR A 188 -25.55 11.95 8.68
C THR A 188 -26.46 11.56 7.52
N THR A 189 -26.06 11.84 6.29
CA THR A 189 -26.82 11.42 5.11
C THR A 189 -26.81 9.89 5.07
N ARG A 190 -27.93 9.27 5.45
CA ARG A 190 -28.12 7.81 5.36
C ARG A 190 -28.97 7.51 4.13
N ILE A 191 -28.39 6.78 3.18
CA ILE A 191 -29.08 6.28 1.99
C ILE A 191 -29.56 4.86 2.30
N LYS A 192 -30.88 4.61 2.22
CA LYS A 192 -31.49 3.29 2.48
C LYS A 192 -32.29 2.87 1.24
N SER A 193 -31.81 1.83 0.55
CA SER A 193 -32.43 1.19 -0.61
C SER A 193 -32.10 -0.30 -0.56
N ALA A 194 -32.72 -1.13 -1.41
CA ALA A 194 -32.25 -2.50 -1.65
C ALA A 194 -30.84 -2.50 -2.29
N VAL A 195 -30.55 -1.44 -3.04
CA VAL A 195 -29.29 -1.17 -3.71
C VAL A 195 -28.94 0.31 -3.49
N PRO A 196 -28.43 0.71 -2.31
CA PRO A 196 -28.05 2.10 -2.06
C PRO A 196 -26.81 2.46 -2.87
N GLU A 197 -26.90 3.59 -3.57
CA GLU A 197 -25.81 4.12 -4.39
C GLU A 197 -25.64 5.63 -4.17
N LEU A 198 -24.39 6.07 -4.12
CA LEU A 198 -23.98 7.46 -4.31
C LEU A 198 -23.29 7.57 -5.67
N VAL A 199 -23.85 8.39 -6.56
CA VAL A 199 -23.25 8.72 -7.85
C VAL A 199 -22.67 10.13 -7.79
N LEU A 200 -21.43 10.26 -8.25
CA LEU A 200 -20.74 11.53 -8.48
C LEU A 200 -20.59 11.69 -10.00
N GLU A 201 -21.07 12.81 -10.53
CA GLU A 201 -20.97 13.16 -11.94
C GLU A 201 -20.08 14.40 -12.10
N GLU A 202 -19.00 14.26 -12.86
CA GLU A 202 -18.06 15.34 -13.16
C GLU A 202 -18.44 16.02 -14.48
N THR A 203 -18.72 17.33 -14.44
CA THR A 203 -19.23 18.06 -15.60
C THR A 203 -18.17 18.39 -16.66
N ASP A 204 -16.90 18.42 -16.27
CA ASP A 204 -15.75 18.81 -17.09
C ASP A 204 -14.84 17.64 -17.47
N ALA A 205 -15.18 16.41 -17.07
CA ALA A 205 -14.46 15.23 -17.50
C ALA A 205 -14.69 14.91 -18.99
N ALA A 206 -13.69 14.24 -19.56
CA ALA A 206 -13.74 13.69 -20.91
C ALA A 206 -14.89 12.68 -21.07
N ALA A 207 -15.25 12.38 -22.32
CA ALA A 207 -16.30 11.41 -22.61
C ALA A 207 -15.99 10.04 -22.00
N ASN A 208 -17.00 9.44 -21.36
CA ASN A 208 -16.99 8.18 -20.62
C ASN A 208 -16.18 8.18 -19.31
N ASN A 209 -15.83 9.35 -18.77
CA ASN A 209 -15.07 9.48 -17.52
C ASN A 209 -15.83 10.28 -16.45
N ARG A 210 -17.12 10.57 -16.67
CA ARG A 210 -17.87 11.49 -15.79
C ARG A 210 -18.43 10.82 -14.55
N ILE A 211 -18.69 9.51 -14.60
CA ILE A 211 -19.54 8.83 -13.62
C ILE A 211 -18.71 7.97 -12.68
N TRP A 212 -18.82 8.26 -11.39
CA TRP A 212 -18.21 7.51 -10.29
C TRP A 212 -19.28 7.08 -9.30
N GLY A 213 -19.34 5.79 -8.96
CA GLY A 213 -20.35 5.23 -8.09
C GLY A 213 -19.75 4.57 -6.85
N LEU A 214 -20.36 4.79 -5.70
CA LEU A 214 -20.18 4.00 -4.48
C LEU A 214 -21.50 3.29 -4.18
N ILE A 215 -21.52 1.97 -4.32
CA ILE A 215 -22.74 1.15 -4.25
C ILE A 215 -22.56 0.04 -3.23
N ALA A 216 -23.61 -0.27 -2.47
CA ALA A 216 -23.69 -1.51 -1.71
C ALA A 216 -24.81 -2.40 -2.24
N GLU A 217 -24.50 -3.64 -2.56
CA GLU A 217 -25.45 -4.61 -3.13
C GLU A 217 -25.01 -6.02 -2.73
N ALA A 218 -25.97 -6.88 -2.38
CA ALA A 218 -25.70 -8.30 -2.11
C ALA A 218 -24.51 -8.54 -1.15
N GLU A 219 -24.45 -7.77 -0.06
CA GLU A 219 -23.39 -7.83 0.96
C GLU A 219 -22.01 -7.32 0.52
N GLN A 220 -21.87 -6.79 -0.71
CA GLN A 220 -20.63 -6.21 -1.21
C GLN A 220 -20.69 -4.68 -1.21
N LEU A 221 -19.56 -4.02 -0.94
CA LEU A 221 -19.35 -2.59 -1.17
C LEU A 221 -18.42 -2.43 -2.38
N ARG A 222 -18.84 -1.67 -3.38
CA ARG A 222 -18.06 -1.46 -4.61
C ARG A 222 -17.84 0.02 -4.87
N LEU A 223 -16.61 0.37 -5.26
CA LEU A 223 -16.29 1.62 -5.95
C LEU A 223 -16.21 1.30 -7.44
N ARG A 224 -17.03 1.96 -8.25
CA ARG A 224 -17.15 1.70 -9.69
C ARG A 224 -17.06 2.97 -10.51
N VAL A 225 -16.63 2.82 -11.76
CA VAL A 225 -16.67 3.86 -12.78
C VAL A 225 -17.65 3.45 -13.88
N GLY A 226 -18.46 4.39 -14.34
CA GLY A 226 -19.45 4.18 -15.39
C GLY A 226 -19.10 4.96 -16.65
N ASN A 227 -19.54 4.48 -17.81
CA ASN A 227 -19.58 5.32 -19.00
C ASN A 227 -20.65 6.41 -18.85
N ASP A 228 -20.59 7.50 -19.63
CA ASP A 228 -21.48 8.67 -19.45
C ASP A 228 -22.96 8.34 -19.75
N ALA A 229 -23.22 7.23 -20.45
CA ALA A 229 -24.56 6.73 -20.74
C ALA A 229 -25.11 5.78 -19.66
N GLU A 230 -24.36 5.52 -18.59
CA GLU A 230 -24.70 4.60 -17.49
C GLU A 230 -25.05 3.18 -17.96
N SER A 231 -24.58 2.78 -19.14
CA SER A 231 -24.87 1.48 -19.74
C SER A 231 -23.83 0.41 -19.42
N SER A 232 -22.69 0.80 -18.87
CA SER A 232 -21.61 -0.12 -18.46
C SER A 232 -20.85 0.44 -17.27
N TYR A 233 -20.51 -0.44 -16.33
CA TYR A 233 -19.70 -0.13 -15.16
C TYR A 233 -18.53 -1.08 -15.02
N VAL A 234 -17.41 -0.57 -14.52
CA VAL A 234 -16.24 -1.36 -14.12
C VAL A 234 -15.96 -1.09 -12.65
N ASN A 235 -15.83 -2.14 -11.86
CA ASN A 235 -15.44 -2.03 -10.45
C ASN A 235 -13.93 -1.75 -10.37
N ALA A 236 -13.54 -0.75 -9.59
CA ALA A 236 -12.15 -0.50 -9.23
C ALA A 236 -11.77 -1.21 -7.91
N LEU A 237 -12.75 -1.33 -7.00
CA LEU A 237 -12.64 -1.98 -5.71
C LEU A 237 -13.94 -2.70 -5.39
N GLU A 238 -13.83 -3.90 -4.86
CA GLU A 238 -14.94 -4.67 -4.29
C GLU A 238 -14.53 -5.20 -2.91
N ILE A 239 -15.38 -4.94 -1.92
CA ILE A 239 -15.18 -5.40 -0.55
C ILE A 239 -16.34 -6.31 -0.18
N ASP A 240 -16.03 -7.56 0.13
CA ASP A 240 -16.99 -8.54 0.61
C ASP A 240 -17.03 -8.50 2.12
N ARG A 241 -18.24 -8.60 2.68
CA ARG A 241 -18.42 -8.70 4.12
C ARG A 241 -19.47 -9.74 4.50
N THR A 242 -19.22 -10.38 5.64
CA THR A 242 -20.19 -11.19 6.35
C THR A 242 -20.40 -10.56 7.72
N ALA A 243 -21.61 -10.07 7.97
CA ALA A 243 -21.95 -9.29 9.16
C ALA A 243 -21.00 -8.08 9.37
N ASN A 244 -20.13 -8.15 10.37
CA ASN A 244 -19.20 -7.07 10.75
C ASN A 244 -17.74 -7.37 10.37
N VAL A 245 -17.49 -8.43 9.60
CA VAL A 245 -16.15 -8.85 9.17
C VAL A 245 -16.01 -8.59 7.67
N ILE A 246 -14.84 -8.09 7.26
CA ILE A 246 -14.45 -8.01 5.85
C ILE A 246 -13.80 -9.35 5.49
N ASP A 247 -14.36 -10.05 4.52
CA ASP A 247 -13.90 -11.37 4.09
C ASP A 247 -12.83 -11.26 2.99
N LEU A 248 -13.04 -10.33 2.05
CA LEU A 248 -12.20 -10.14 0.88
C LEU A 248 -12.17 -8.67 0.43
N ILE A 249 -11.01 -8.23 -0.06
CA ILE A 249 -10.84 -6.94 -0.73
C ILE A 249 -10.23 -7.22 -2.10
N ASN A 250 -11.04 -7.10 -3.14
CA ASN A 250 -10.61 -7.23 -4.53
C ASN A 250 -10.29 -5.86 -5.12
N LEU A 251 -9.04 -5.68 -5.53
CA LEU A 251 -8.57 -4.49 -6.24
C LEU A 251 -8.52 -4.82 -7.73
N LEU A 252 -9.56 -4.42 -8.46
CA LEU A 252 -9.84 -4.85 -9.84
C LEU A 252 -9.20 -3.93 -10.90
N SER A 253 -8.49 -2.90 -10.45
CA SER A 253 -7.73 -1.98 -11.30
C SER A 253 -6.62 -2.70 -12.09
N THR A 254 -6.35 -2.24 -13.32
CA THR A 254 -5.28 -2.79 -14.18
C THR A 254 -3.87 -2.49 -13.66
N ALA A 255 -3.73 -1.48 -12.82
CA ALA A 255 -2.48 -1.16 -12.14
C ALA A 255 -2.79 -0.65 -10.73
N LEU A 256 -1.98 -1.09 -9.77
CA LEU A 256 -1.96 -0.56 -8.41
C LEU A 256 -0.63 0.12 -8.18
N GLN A 257 -0.65 1.29 -7.53
CA GLN A 257 0.56 2.01 -7.15
C GLN A 257 0.50 2.36 -5.67
N LEU A 258 1.63 2.26 -4.97
CA LEU A 258 1.81 2.78 -3.62
C LEU A 258 2.92 3.83 -3.67
N ASN A 259 2.60 5.07 -3.31
CA ASN A 259 3.53 6.21 -3.38
C ASN A 259 4.16 6.40 -4.77
N GLY A 260 3.38 6.17 -5.83
CA GLY A 260 3.84 6.29 -7.22
C GLY A 260 4.68 5.11 -7.72
N VAL A 261 4.93 4.09 -6.89
CA VAL A 261 5.60 2.85 -7.29
C VAL A 261 4.55 1.82 -7.63
N ALA A 262 4.61 1.26 -8.84
CA ALA A 262 3.74 0.16 -9.24
C ALA A 262 3.94 -1.05 -8.31
N ILE A 263 2.84 -1.54 -7.74
CA ILE A 263 2.80 -2.80 -7.01
C ILE A 263 2.73 -3.88 -8.09
N PRO A 264 3.74 -4.77 -8.22
CA PRO A 264 3.66 -5.89 -9.12
C PRO A 264 2.45 -6.75 -8.72
N THR A 265 1.61 -7.13 -9.67
CA THR A 265 0.57 -8.11 -9.42
C THR A 265 1.26 -9.42 -9.05
N ILE A 266 1.27 -9.78 -7.78
CA ILE A 266 1.91 -11.01 -7.32
C ILE A 266 1.00 -12.17 -7.74
N SER A 267 1.49 -13.03 -8.62
CA SER A 267 0.82 -14.29 -8.96
C SER A 267 1.62 -15.49 -8.43
N SER A 268 0.97 -16.63 -8.28
CA SER A 268 1.65 -17.88 -7.89
C SER A 268 2.62 -18.43 -8.95
N ALA A 269 2.76 -17.74 -10.08
CA ALA A 269 3.58 -18.14 -11.23
C ALA A 269 4.57 -17.06 -11.67
N ASP A 270 4.82 -16.04 -10.84
CA ASP A 270 5.70 -14.94 -11.25
C ASP A 270 7.14 -15.41 -11.48
N GLU A 271 7.63 -15.18 -12.70
CA GLU A 271 9.02 -15.38 -13.06
C GLU A 271 9.82 -14.10 -12.82
N LEU A 272 10.93 -14.19 -12.07
CA LEU A 272 11.86 -13.07 -11.91
C LEU A 272 12.73 -12.96 -13.17
N THR A 273 12.28 -12.19 -14.17
CA THR A 273 13.03 -11.94 -15.41
C THR A 273 13.84 -10.65 -15.31
N ASN A 274 15.12 -10.70 -15.72
CA ASN A 274 16.02 -9.53 -15.82
C ASN A 274 16.14 -8.70 -14.54
N LYS A 275 16.01 -9.32 -13.36
CA LYS A 275 16.22 -8.64 -12.07
C LYS A 275 17.49 -9.17 -11.41
N THR A 276 18.30 -8.24 -10.91
CA THR A 276 19.20 -8.56 -9.81
C THR A 276 18.33 -8.89 -8.60
N ILE A 277 18.60 -10.01 -7.95
CA ILE A 277 17.93 -10.42 -6.71
C ILE A 277 18.91 -10.13 -5.56
N PRO A 278 18.92 -8.91 -4.98
CA PRO A 278 19.72 -8.61 -3.80
C PRO A 278 19.06 -9.28 -2.59
N ILE A 279 19.60 -10.42 -2.18
CA ILE A 279 19.23 -11.11 -0.94
C ILE A 279 20.45 -11.08 -0.03
N ASP A 280 20.27 -10.67 1.23
CA ASP A 280 21.29 -10.84 2.26
C ASP A 280 21.64 -12.34 2.36
N ASP A 281 22.94 -12.66 2.42
CA ASP A 281 23.46 -14.01 2.12
C ASP A 281 22.74 -15.15 2.86
N ASP A 282 22.48 -14.98 4.15
CA ASP A 282 21.80 -15.98 4.99
C ASP A 282 20.35 -16.32 4.56
N ASN A 283 19.77 -15.55 3.64
CA ASN A 283 18.37 -15.68 3.23
C ASN A 283 18.17 -16.29 1.84
N LEU A 284 19.21 -16.48 1.01
CA LEU A 284 19.04 -17.11 -0.31
C LEU A 284 18.90 -18.64 -0.18
N THR A 285 17.67 -19.12 -0.24
CA THR A 285 17.32 -20.54 -0.07
C THR A 285 16.49 -21.05 -1.24
N ILE A 286 16.94 -22.12 -1.91
CA ILE A 286 16.11 -22.92 -2.81
C ILE A 286 15.48 -24.04 -1.99
N GLN A 287 14.16 -24.15 -2.00
CA GLN A 287 13.41 -25.17 -1.26
C GLN A 287 12.72 -26.14 -2.21
N ASN A 288 12.57 -27.39 -1.80
CA ASN A 288 11.77 -28.34 -2.55
C ASN A 288 10.26 -28.00 -2.41
N ASN A 289 9.52 -28.04 -3.51
CA ASN A 289 8.10 -27.68 -3.56
C ASN A 289 7.15 -28.68 -2.88
N THR A 290 7.60 -29.92 -2.63
CA THR A 290 6.80 -30.98 -2.00
C THR A 290 7.16 -31.17 -0.53
N ASP A 291 8.37 -30.78 -0.14
CA ASP A 291 8.93 -30.93 1.19
C ASP A 291 9.79 -29.70 1.55
N GLU A 292 9.16 -28.71 2.16
CA GLU A 292 9.77 -27.41 2.51
C GLU A 292 10.96 -27.54 3.49
N THR A 293 11.15 -28.71 4.11
CA THR A 293 12.31 -28.97 4.98
C THR A 293 13.60 -29.25 4.19
N LYS A 294 13.50 -29.61 2.90
CA LYS A 294 14.64 -29.83 2.01
C LYS A 294 15.06 -28.52 1.35
N LYS A 295 16.22 -28.01 1.77
CA LYS A 295 16.72 -26.68 1.42
C LYS A 295 18.16 -26.76 0.90
N LEU A 296 18.47 -25.94 -0.10
CA LEU A 296 19.82 -25.58 -0.50
C LEU A 296 20.02 -24.08 -0.22
N GLN A 297 21.00 -23.74 0.61
CA GLN A 297 21.34 -22.35 0.95
C GLN A 297 22.68 -21.97 0.32
N PHE A 298 22.80 -20.71 -0.08
CA PHE A 298 24.03 -20.15 -0.63
C PHE A 298 24.61 -19.17 0.39
N GLN A 299 25.91 -19.27 0.70
CA GLN A 299 26.59 -18.34 1.62
C GLN A 299 27.80 -17.70 0.95
N CYS A 300 28.10 -16.46 1.31
CA CYS A 300 29.21 -15.69 0.75
C CYS A 300 30.23 -15.21 1.80
N SER A 301 30.13 -15.67 3.05
CA SER A 301 30.97 -15.25 4.18
C SER A 301 32.47 -15.55 3.98
N GLU A 302 32.84 -16.48 3.10
CA GLU A 302 34.25 -16.73 2.73
C GLU A 302 34.77 -15.86 1.56
N ILE A 303 33.92 -15.06 0.90
CA ILE A 303 34.33 -14.15 -0.18
C ILE A 303 34.78 -12.82 0.42
N THR A 304 36.04 -12.43 0.19
CA THR A 304 36.58 -11.15 0.66
C THR A 304 35.78 -9.96 0.12
N THR A 305 35.52 -8.95 0.98
CA THR A 305 34.80 -7.71 0.65
C THR A 305 35.25 -7.10 -0.69
N GLY A 306 34.27 -6.69 -1.50
CA GLY A 306 34.51 -6.07 -2.81
C GLY A 306 34.91 -7.06 -3.92
N THR A 307 34.95 -8.37 -3.64
CA THR A 307 35.23 -9.40 -4.64
C THR A 307 33.93 -9.97 -5.21
N THR A 308 33.87 -10.14 -6.53
CA THR A 308 32.78 -10.88 -7.21
C THR A 308 33.31 -12.25 -7.64
N ARG A 309 32.58 -13.32 -7.29
CA ARG A 309 32.82 -14.68 -7.83
C ARG A 309 31.68 -15.03 -8.79
N ILE A 310 32.03 -15.60 -9.94
CA ILE A 310 31.07 -16.03 -10.97
C ILE A 310 31.14 -17.56 -11.03
N LEU A 311 30.01 -18.23 -10.74
CA LEU A 311 29.85 -19.66 -10.96
C LEU A 311 29.06 -19.87 -12.25
N THR A 312 29.75 -20.35 -13.29
CA THR A 312 29.13 -20.64 -14.59
C THR A 312 28.81 -22.12 -14.67
N VAL A 313 27.52 -22.44 -14.81
CA VAL A 313 27.07 -23.83 -15.05
C VAL A 313 27.20 -24.11 -16.56
N PRO A 314 27.77 -25.25 -16.99
CA PRO A 314 27.78 -25.62 -18.40
C PRO A 314 26.35 -25.87 -18.90
N ASP A 315 26.14 -25.77 -20.21
CA ASP A 315 24.84 -26.07 -20.85
C ASP A 315 24.59 -27.60 -20.92
N GLN A 316 24.54 -28.23 -19.75
CA GLN A 316 24.32 -29.66 -19.55
C GLN A 316 23.52 -29.90 -18.27
N SER A 317 22.63 -30.88 -18.30
CA SER A 317 21.93 -31.34 -17.10
C SER A 317 22.86 -32.17 -16.21
N GLY A 318 22.78 -32.01 -14.89
CA GLY A 318 23.62 -32.74 -13.95
C GLY A 318 23.25 -32.48 -12.49
N ILE A 319 24.02 -33.10 -11.59
CA ILE A 319 23.94 -32.88 -10.13
C ILE A 319 25.12 -31.99 -9.74
N ILE A 320 24.88 -30.94 -8.95
CA ILE A 320 25.96 -30.17 -8.33
C ILE A 320 26.58 -31.04 -7.23
N ALA A 321 27.83 -31.43 -7.40
CA ALA A 321 28.55 -32.21 -6.40
C ALA A 321 29.00 -31.31 -5.23
N LEU A 322 28.74 -31.77 -4.00
CA LEU A 322 29.28 -31.17 -2.78
C LEU A 322 30.78 -31.47 -2.72
N ARG A 323 31.66 -30.48 -3.04
CA ARG A 323 33.14 -30.62 -3.13
C ARG A 323 33.55 -31.99 -3.66
N GLY A 324 33.80 -32.10 -4.97
CA GLY A 324 34.39 -33.31 -5.54
C GLY A 324 35.52 -33.79 -4.64
N THR A 325 35.37 -34.99 -4.08
CA THR A 325 36.48 -35.73 -3.49
C THR A 325 37.54 -35.75 -4.57
N GLU A 326 38.53 -34.88 -4.40
CA GLU A 326 39.68 -34.61 -5.25
C GLU A 326 39.79 -35.55 -6.45
N ASP A 327 39.10 -35.22 -7.54
CA ASP A 327 39.55 -35.70 -8.84
C ASP A 327 40.65 -34.74 -9.27
N ASN A 328 41.79 -34.84 -8.58
CA ASN A 328 43.00 -34.11 -8.91
C ASN A 328 43.67 -34.79 -10.11
N ASP A 329 42.88 -35.20 -11.11
CA ASP A 329 43.37 -35.82 -12.33
C ASP A 329 43.80 -34.76 -13.35
N THR A 330 44.70 -33.89 -12.90
CA THR A 330 45.56 -33.14 -13.82
C THR A 330 46.78 -33.98 -14.25
N THR A 331 46.84 -35.25 -13.84
CA THR A 331 47.94 -36.18 -14.13
C THR A 331 47.47 -37.64 -14.27
N GLY A 332 46.60 -37.91 -15.25
CA GLY A 332 46.16 -39.23 -15.75
C GLY A 332 46.35 -40.46 -14.85
N SER A 333 45.94 -40.39 -13.59
CA SER A 333 46.15 -41.45 -12.59
C SER A 333 44.86 -42.25 -12.44
N ILE A 334 44.71 -43.29 -13.27
CA ILE A 334 43.60 -44.24 -13.12
C ILE A 334 43.85 -45.06 -11.84
N SER A 335 43.07 -44.78 -10.79
CA SER A 335 43.04 -45.62 -9.59
C SER A 335 42.11 -46.81 -9.85
N LEU A 336 42.69 -47.99 -10.10
CA LEU A 336 41.95 -49.24 -10.21
C LEU A 336 41.88 -49.88 -8.82
N GLU A 337 40.68 -49.93 -8.24
CA GLU A 337 40.42 -50.72 -7.04
C GLU A 337 40.20 -52.18 -7.46
N VAL A 338 41.01 -53.10 -6.94
CA VAL A 338 40.99 -54.53 -7.29
C VAL A 338 40.62 -55.32 -6.06
N GLU A 339 39.53 -56.08 -6.13
CA GLU A 339 39.14 -56.97 -5.03
C GLU A 339 40.14 -58.14 -4.87
N THR A 340 40.23 -58.67 -3.65
CA THR A 340 41.18 -59.72 -3.31
C THR A 340 40.86 -61.01 -4.07
N GLY A 341 41.75 -61.42 -4.97
CA GLY A 341 41.59 -62.64 -5.78
C GLY A 341 41.39 -62.39 -7.28
N ASP A 342 41.17 -61.14 -7.69
CA ASP A 342 41.08 -60.79 -9.11
C ASP A 342 42.46 -60.56 -9.74
N MET A 343 42.59 -60.99 -10.99
CA MET A 343 43.76 -60.72 -11.83
C MET A 343 43.48 -59.52 -12.73
N VAL A 344 44.22 -58.42 -12.54
CA VAL A 344 44.18 -57.29 -13.48
C VAL A 344 45.19 -57.50 -14.60
N MET A 345 44.68 -57.69 -15.81
CA MET A 345 45.48 -57.68 -17.03
C MET A 345 45.44 -56.26 -17.62
N VAL A 346 46.51 -55.48 -17.43
CA VAL A 346 46.66 -54.20 -18.13
C VAL A 346 47.14 -54.50 -19.55
N VAL A 347 46.22 -54.54 -20.51
CA VAL A 347 46.54 -54.67 -21.94
C VAL A 347 46.70 -53.27 -22.52
N PHE A 348 47.90 -52.92 -22.93
CA PHE A 348 48.11 -51.73 -23.76
C PHE A 348 47.75 -52.08 -25.21
N GLU A 349 46.88 -51.30 -25.84
CA GLU A 349 46.61 -51.46 -27.27
C GLU A 349 47.85 -51.14 -28.11
N ALA A 350 47.97 -51.82 -29.27
CA ALA A 350 49.07 -51.58 -30.19
C ALA A 350 49.06 -50.12 -30.67
N GLY A 351 50.09 -49.35 -30.28
CA GLY A 351 50.20 -47.93 -30.62
C GLY A 351 50.19 -46.97 -29.42
N VAL A 352 50.00 -47.45 -28.19
CA VAL A 352 50.20 -46.63 -26.98
C VAL A 352 51.71 -46.41 -26.78
N THR A 353 52.22 -45.27 -27.24
CA THR A 353 53.56 -44.79 -26.89
C THR A 353 53.54 -44.24 -25.46
N LEU A 354 54.17 -44.94 -24.51
CA LEU A 354 54.54 -44.34 -23.24
C LEU A 354 55.48 -43.17 -23.52
N ALA A 355 55.16 -41.98 -22.99
CA ALA A 355 55.94 -40.78 -23.24
C ALA A 355 57.44 -41.02 -22.96
N THR A 356 58.28 -40.61 -23.91
CA THR A 356 59.72 -40.84 -23.87
C THR A 356 60.36 -40.27 -22.60
N PRO A 357 61.40 -40.92 -22.00
CA PRO A 357 61.95 -40.54 -20.71
C PRO A 357 62.62 -39.15 -20.75
N PRO A 358 62.56 -38.35 -19.67
CA PRO A 358 63.22 -38.76 -18.42
C PRO A 358 62.33 -38.71 -17.16
N ALA A 359 61.01 -38.76 -17.30
CA ALA A 359 60.11 -38.90 -16.15
C ALA A 359 59.78 -40.37 -15.91
N LYS A 360 60.18 -40.88 -14.74
CA LYS A 360 59.97 -42.28 -14.32
C LYS A 360 58.47 -42.57 -14.20
N ALA A 361 57.87 -43.17 -15.23
CA ALA A 361 56.60 -43.88 -15.07
C ALA A 361 56.89 -45.16 -14.27
N GLN A 362 56.93 -45.06 -12.94
CA GLN A 362 57.04 -46.21 -12.05
C GLN A 362 55.66 -46.83 -11.88
N LEU A 363 55.46 -48.03 -12.44
CA LEU A 363 54.38 -48.90 -11.99
C LEU A 363 54.75 -49.45 -10.61
N SER A 364 54.29 -48.78 -9.55
CA SER A 364 54.43 -49.27 -8.18
C SER A 364 53.27 -50.19 -7.83
N LEU A 365 53.55 -51.48 -7.69
CA LEU A 365 52.61 -52.46 -7.16
C LEU A 365 52.82 -52.51 -5.64
N SER A 366 51.96 -51.85 -4.86
CA SER A 366 51.96 -51.96 -3.40
C SER A 366 50.81 -52.85 -2.96
N GLY A 367 51.13 -54.07 -2.51
CA GLY A 367 50.17 -54.98 -1.90
C GLY A 367 50.77 -55.63 -0.67
N SER A 368 50.06 -55.63 0.45
CA SER A 368 50.44 -56.38 1.65
C SER A 368 49.81 -57.76 1.59
N ASP A 369 50.40 -58.67 0.82
CA ASP A 369 49.96 -60.07 0.83
C ASP A 369 50.88 -60.91 1.72
N PRO A 370 50.40 -61.52 2.83
CA PRO A 370 51.22 -62.33 3.72
C PRO A 370 51.62 -63.71 3.15
N GLY A 371 51.10 -64.10 1.97
CA GLY A 371 51.05 -65.51 1.57
C GLY A 371 51.81 -65.97 0.33
N GLY A 372 52.40 -65.09 -0.49
CA GLY A 372 53.06 -65.55 -1.72
C GLY A 372 53.48 -64.44 -2.68
N THR A 373 54.61 -63.81 -2.41
CA THR A 373 55.12 -62.70 -3.22
C THR A 373 56.01 -63.22 -4.36
N ILE A 374 55.60 -63.05 -5.63
CA ILE A 374 56.46 -63.32 -6.80
C ILE A 374 57.34 -62.09 -7.16
N ILE A 375 57.04 -60.90 -6.62
CA ILE A 375 57.82 -59.67 -6.89
C ILE A 375 58.13 -58.96 -5.57
N GLY A 376 59.37 -59.09 -5.09
CA GLY A 376 59.80 -58.47 -3.83
C GLY A 376 59.74 -56.94 -3.88
N TRP A 377 59.48 -56.34 -2.72
CA TRP A 377 59.43 -54.89 -2.51
C TRP A 377 60.69 -54.18 -3.08
N GLY A 378 60.49 -53.12 -3.85
CA GLY A 378 61.57 -52.29 -4.42
C GLY A 378 62.06 -52.68 -5.81
N GLN A 379 61.42 -53.63 -6.50
CA GLN A 379 61.77 -53.97 -7.89
C GLN A 379 60.98 -53.11 -8.89
N SER A 380 61.66 -52.59 -9.91
CA SER A 380 61.05 -51.83 -11.01
C SER A 380 61.00 -52.71 -12.26
N ILE A 381 59.82 -52.81 -12.88
CA ILE A 381 59.67 -53.43 -14.21
C ILE A 381 59.91 -52.34 -15.24
N TYR A 382 60.89 -52.55 -16.12
CA TYR A 382 61.18 -51.63 -17.22
C TYR A 382 60.59 -52.19 -18.52
N VAL A 383 59.78 -51.38 -19.19
CA VAL A 383 59.28 -51.66 -20.54
C VAL A 383 59.94 -50.66 -21.47
N ASN A 384 60.61 -51.16 -22.51
CA ASN A 384 61.05 -50.33 -23.64
C ASN A 384 60.40 -50.87 -24.92
N ASP A 385 60.59 -50.15 -26.04
CA ASP A 385 60.00 -50.46 -27.35
C ASP A 385 60.36 -51.86 -27.92
N THR A 386 61.21 -52.61 -27.22
CA THR A 386 61.69 -53.94 -27.64
C THR A 386 61.33 -55.09 -26.69
N GLY A 387 60.67 -54.83 -25.56
CA GLY A 387 60.11 -55.89 -24.70
C GLY A 387 60.05 -55.57 -23.20
N LEU A 388 59.44 -56.49 -22.45
CA LEU A 388 59.36 -56.49 -20.98
C LEU A 388 60.66 -57.02 -20.36
N TYR A 389 61.31 -56.22 -19.52
CA TYR A 389 62.51 -56.63 -18.79
C TYR A 389 62.19 -56.83 -17.30
N TYR A 390 62.49 -58.04 -16.80
CA TYR A 390 62.53 -58.33 -15.37
C TYR A 390 63.99 -58.45 -14.93
N ILE A 391 64.41 -57.59 -13.99
CA ILE A 391 65.77 -57.64 -13.42
C ILE A 391 65.64 -58.16 -11.99
N ASN A 392 66.05 -59.41 -11.79
CA ASN A 392 66.28 -59.93 -10.44
C ASN A 392 67.71 -60.45 -10.35
N GLY A 393 68.58 -59.61 -9.77
CA GLY A 393 69.81 -59.95 -9.05
C GLY A 393 70.94 -60.68 -9.77
N THR A 394 70.70 -61.62 -10.67
CA THR A 394 71.74 -62.46 -11.31
C THR A 394 71.28 -63.17 -12.59
N SER A 395 70.07 -62.96 -13.12
CA SER A 395 69.66 -63.54 -14.41
C SER A 395 68.73 -62.64 -15.20
N ILE A 396 69.00 -62.49 -16.50
CA ILE A 396 68.19 -61.76 -17.47
C ILE A 396 67.39 -62.80 -18.27
N PHE A 397 66.06 -62.75 -18.20
CA PHE A 397 65.21 -63.51 -19.12
C PHE A 397 64.73 -62.58 -20.23
N LEU A 398 65.20 -62.82 -21.45
CA LEU A 398 64.74 -62.17 -22.67
C LEU A 398 63.61 -63.00 -23.26
N ALA A 399 62.39 -62.47 -23.32
CA ALA A 399 61.35 -63.01 -24.18
C ALA A 399 61.33 -62.18 -25.47
N THR A 400 62.15 -62.56 -26.46
CA THR A 400 62.04 -62.01 -27.81
C THR A 400 61.67 -63.13 -28.78
N GLY A 401 60.53 -62.92 -29.46
CA GLY A 401 60.13 -63.70 -30.64
C GLY A 401 59.49 -65.06 -30.38
N SER A 402 58.66 -65.47 -31.33
CA SER A 402 57.95 -66.75 -31.38
C SER A 402 58.94 -67.93 -31.44
N GLY A 403 59.26 -68.50 -30.28
CA GLY A 403 60.05 -69.72 -30.15
C GLY A 403 59.53 -70.55 -28.97
N THR A 404 59.45 -71.86 -29.17
CA THR A 404 59.07 -72.85 -28.15
C THR A 404 59.96 -72.76 -26.92
N PHE A 405 59.33 -72.69 -25.74
CA PHE A 405 59.97 -72.59 -24.44
C PHE A 405 60.57 -73.93 -24.00
N THR A 406 61.87 -74.01 -23.79
CA THR A 406 62.49 -75.09 -23.00
C THR A 406 62.98 -74.49 -21.70
N ARG A 407 62.22 -74.71 -20.62
CA ARG A 407 62.55 -74.20 -19.28
C ARG A 407 63.65 -75.07 -18.66
N ASN A 408 64.88 -74.58 -18.62
CA ASN A 408 65.91 -75.18 -17.77
C ASN A 408 65.73 -74.66 -16.33
N LEU A 409 65.02 -75.44 -15.52
CA LEU A 409 64.99 -75.30 -14.08
C LEU A 409 66.30 -75.85 -13.51
N ASN A 410 67.20 -74.96 -13.08
CA ASN A 410 68.36 -75.35 -12.29
C ASN A 410 67.90 -75.49 -10.82
N THR A 411 67.45 -76.69 -10.44
CA THR A 411 67.12 -77.03 -9.05
C THR A 411 68.31 -77.68 -8.37
N SER A 412 69.17 -76.90 -7.73
CA SER A 412 70.14 -77.43 -6.76
C SER A 412 69.51 -77.52 -5.37
N ALA A 413 68.58 -78.46 -5.18
CA ALA A 413 68.21 -79.00 -3.87
C ALA A 413 67.40 -80.28 -4.06
N ALA A 414 67.91 -81.39 -3.53
CA ALA A 414 67.26 -82.69 -3.57
C ALA A 414 65.99 -82.68 -2.71
N GLY A 415 64.84 -82.62 -3.37
CA GLY A 415 63.53 -82.82 -2.76
C GLY A 415 62.49 -82.87 -3.86
N THR A 416 62.03 -84.07 -4.21
CA THR A 416 61.03 -84.34 -5.26
C THR A 416 59.69 -83.66 -4.96
N PRO A 417 59.22 -82.71 -5.78
CA PRO A 417 57.82 -82.30 -5.79
C PRO A 417 57.11 -83.04 -6.92
N THR A 418 56.14 -83.89 -6.56
CA THR A 418 55.13 -84.39 -7.49
C THR A 418 54.11 -83.29 -7.76
N TRP A 419 54.03 -82.79 -9.00
CA TRP A 419 52.90 -81.97 -9.44
C TRP A 419 52.20 -82.64 -10.63
N SER A 420 50.92 -82.95 -10.41
CA SER A 420 49.96 -83.46 -11.37
C SER A 420 49.65 -82.41 -12.44
N GLY A 421 49.48 -82.87 -13.68
CA GLY A 421 49.44 -82.05 -14.87
C GLY A 421 48.36 -80.98 -14.93
N HIS A 422 48.75 -79.84 -15.49
CA HIS A 422 47.91 -79.02 -16.35
C HIS A 422 48.78 -78.55 -17.51
N SER A 423 48.44 -78.98 -18.73
CA SER A 423 49.03 -78.49 -19.98
C SER A 423 48.14 -77.39 -20.52
N ILE A 424 48.67 -76.18 -20.69
CA ILE A 424 47.98 -75.10 -21.41
C ILE A 424 48.41 -75.19 -22.88
N TYR A 425 47.49 -75.62 -23.77
CA TYR A 425 47.68 -75.55 -25.22
C TYR A 425 47.11 -74.22 -25.74
N GLY A 426 47.99 -73.31 -26.15
CA GLY A 426 47.60 -72.13 -26.95
C GLY A 426 47.98 -72.33 -28.41
N ARG A 427 46.99 -72.47 -29.30
CA ARG A 427 47.15 -72.47 -30.77
C ARG A 427 47.05 -71.03 -31.28
N VAL A 428 48.12 -70.48 -31.85
CA VAL A 428 48.06 -69.21 -32.57
C VAL A 428 47.58 -69.47 -34.00
N VAL A 429 46.41 -68.94 -34.35
CA VAL A 429 45.96 -68.84 -35.74
C VAL A 429 46.33 -67.44 -36.22
N LYS A 430 47.23 -67.33 -37.21
CA LYS A 430 47.47 -66.08 -37.93
C LYS A 430 46.39 -65.94 -39.02
N GLY A 431 45.53 -64.94 -38.89
CA GLY A 431 44.78 -64.37 -40.01
C GLY A 431 45.65 -63.34 -40.74
N ALA A 432 45.48 -63.25 -42.06
CA ALA A 432 46.17 -62.31 -42.95
C ALA A 432 45.72 -60.86 -42.75
#